data_AF-A0A0K8QA81-F1
#
_entry.id   AF-A0A0K8QA81-F1
#
_cell.length_a   1.000
_cell.length_b   1.000
_cell.length_c   1.000
_cell.angle_alpha   90.00
_cell.angle_beta   90.00
_cell.angle_gamma   90.00
#
_symmetry.space_group_name_H-M   'P 1'
#
loop_
_entity.id
_entity.type
_entity.pdbx_description
1 polymer ?
#
loop_
_entity_poly.entity_id
_entity_poly.type
_entity_poly.pdbx_seq_one_letter_code
_entity_poly.pdbx_strand_id
1 'polypeptide(L)'
;DVVLLGVGPDAHVASLFPEQAGIREKELTVVGVRNSPKPPPERISLTLPAINTASEVWMVVAGEDKAGAVGLALAGANPVQVPAAGPAGRSQTLWLIDENAASRVPEQLVRKGPASS
;
A
#
# COMPACT_ATOMS: atom_id res chain seq x y z
N ASP A 1 -2.64 10.80 14.37
CA ASP A 1 -1.99 11.29 13.13
C ASP A 1 -2.24 10.28 12.01
N VAL A 2 -1.99 10.67 10.75
CA VAL A 2 -2.32 9.87 9.57
C VAL A 2 -1.13 9.83 8.61
N VAL A 3 -0.85 8.65 8.04
CA VAL A 3 0.02 8.49 6.86
C VAL A 3 -0.86 8.16 5.65
N LEU A 4 -0.70 8.93 4.56
CA LEU A 4 -1.39 8.70 3.29
C LEU A 4 -0.46 7.94 2.33
N LEU A 5 -0.97 6.87 1.72
CA LEU A 5 -0.23 6.06 0.74
C LEU A 5 -1.06 5.82 -0.51
N GLY A 6 -0.40 5.90 -1.67
CA GLY A 6 -0.90 5.30 -2.91
C GLY A 6 -0.41 3.87 -3.08
N VAL A 7 -0.98 3.15 -4.06
CA VAL A 7 -0.58 1.79 -4.43
C VAL A 7 -0.25 1.74 -5.92
N GLY A 8 0.93 1.19 -6.25
CA GLY A 8 1.28 0.91 -7.64
C GLY A 8 0.61 -0.36 -8.18
N PRO A 9 0.52 -0.54 -9.52
CA PRO A 9 -0.01 -1.76 -10.14
C PRO A 9 0.81 -3.02 -9.79
N ASP A 10 2.06 -2.85 -9.41
CA ASP A 10 3.01 -3.83 -8.87
C ASP A 10 2.93 -3.95 -7.33
N ALA A 11 1.86 -3.43 -6.71
CA ALA A 11 1.64 -3.42 -5.27
C ALA A 11 2.67 -2.66 -4.41
N HIS A 12 3.55 -1.85 -5.01
CA HIS A 12 4.46 -1.00 -4.22
C HIS A 12 3.69 0.09 -3.46
N VAL A 13 4.23 0.48 -2.31
CA VAL A 13 3.81 1.64 -1.52
C VAL A 13 5.03 2.50 -1.19
N ALA A 14 4.85 3.81 -1.04
CA ALA A 14 5.98 4.74 -0.92
C ALA A 14 7.02 4.46 -2.04
N SER A 15 8.27 4.12 -1.70
CA SER A 15 9.22 3.53 -2.66
C SER A 15 9.68 2.13 -2.26
N LEU A 16 8.82 1.38 -1.58
CA LEU A 16 9.04 -0.01 -1.19
C LEU A 16 8.46 -0.93 -2.26
N PHE A 17 9.34 -1.48 -3.10
CA PHE A 17 8.98 -2.35 -4.23
C PHE A 17 9.04 -3.84 -3.85
N PRO A 18 8.24 -4.70 -4.52
CA PRO A 18 8.29 -6.15 -4.32
C PRO A 18 9.71 -6.70 -4.43
N GLU A 19 10.06 -7.62 -3.55
CA GLU A 19 11.33 -8.36 -3.52
C GLU A 19 12.62 -7.53 -3.36
N GLN A 20 12.54 -6.20 -3.29
CA GLN A 20 13.71 -5.35 -3.09
C GLN A 20 14.16 -5.27 -1.63
N ALA A 21 15.38 -4.78 -1.39
CA ALA A 21 15.91 -4.68 -0.03
C ALA A 21 15.05 -3.80 0.89
N GLY A 22 14.49 -2.70 0.37
CA GLY A 22 13.74 -1.73 1.16
C GLY A 22 12.51 -2.30 1.88
N ILE A 23 11.77 -3.21 1.25
CA ILE A 23 10.57 -3.83 1.87
C ILE A 23 10.92 -4.83 2.98
N ARG A 24 12.20 -5.24 3.06
CA ARG A 24 12.72 -6.18 4.08
C ARG A 24 13.35 -5.48 5.28
N GLU A 25 13.46 -4.14 5.26
CA GLU A 25 14.04 -3.34 6.32
C GLU A 25 13.18 -3.37 7.60
N LYS A 26 13.81 -3.52 8.76
CA LYS A 26 13.14 -3.72 10.06
C LYS A 26 13.58 -2.74 11.14
N GLU A 27 14.74 -2.10 10.99
CA GLU A 27 15.39 -1.30 12.01
C GLU A 27 15.39 0.19 11.63
N LEU A 28 15.73 0.50 10.39
CA LEU A 28 15.82 1.89 9.93
C LEU A 28 14.43 2.49 9.71
N THR A 29 14.29 3.79 9.99
CA THR A 29 13.05 4.52 9.71
C THR A 29 12.97 5.00 8.26
N VAL A 30 14.12 5.25 7.64
CA VAL A 30 14.24 5.80 6.28
C VAL A 30 15.34 5.04 5.53
N VAL A 31 15.11 4.76 4.26
CA VAL A 31 16.08 4.14 3.36
C VAL A 31 16.21 4.90 2.05
N GLY A 32 17.41 4.85 1.45
CA GLY A 32 17.62 5.24 0.07
C GLY A 32 17.32 4.08 -0.88
N VAL A 33 16.59 4.35 -1.96
CA VAL A 33 16.29 3.41 -3.04
C VAL A 33 17.02 3.91 -4.28
N ARG A 34 17.97 3.14 -4.81
CA ARG A 34 18.81 3.58 -5.94
C ARG A 34 18.38 3.02 -7.30
N ASN A 35 17.63 1.91 -7.30
CA ASN A 35 17.24 1.17 -8.50
C ASN A 35 15.72 0.95 -8.53
N SER A 36 14.95 2.03 -8.36
CA SER A 36 13.50 1.97 -8.54
C SER A 36 13.18 1.51 -9.97
N PRO A 37 12.32 0.50 -10.17
CA PRO A 37 11.92 0.03 -11.49
C PRO A 37 11.08 1.06 -12.26
N LYS A 38 10.68 2.15 -11.58
CA LYS A 38 9.91 3.26 -12.13
C LYS A 38 10.69 4.57 -11.98
N PRO A 39 10.74 5.43 -13.02
CA PRO A 39 11.47 6.69 -12.95
C PRO A 39 10.87 7.64 -11.90
N PRO A 40 11.68 8.51 -11.26
CA PRO A 40 13.15 8.48 -11.24
C PRO A 40 13.69 7.27 -10.44
N PRO A 41 14.89 6.77 -10.78
CA PRO A 41 15.47 5.56 -10.16
C PRO A 41 15.88 5.77 -8.70
N GLU A 42 16.28 6.99 -8.34
CA GLU A 42 16.69 7.35 -6.99
C GLU A 42 15.55 7.97 -6.19
N ARG A 43 15.31 7.44 -4.99
CA ARG A 43 14.23 7.85 -4.09
C ARG A 43 14.67 7.73 -2.63
N ILE A 44 13.97 8.45 -1.76
CA ILE A 44 14.01 8.25 -0.31
C ILE A 44 12.64 7.71 0.11
N SER A 45 12.62 6.69 0.97
CA SER A 45 11.38 6.08 1.43
C SER A 45 11.37 5.93 2.94
N LEU A 46 10.20 6.16 3.53
CA LEU A 46 9.89 5.55 4.83
C LEU A 46 9.85 4.03 4.68
N THR A 47 10.25 3.33 5.73
CA THR A 47 10.17 1.87 5.85
C THR A 47 8.84 1.45 6.47
N LEU A 48 8.49 0.15 6.40
CA LEU A 48 7.29 -0.35 7.08
C LEU A 48 7.31 -0.10 8.59
N PRO A 49 8.42 -0.33 9.34
CA PRO A 49 8.50 0.05 10.75
C PRO A 49 8.11 1.50 11.01
N ALA A 50 8.59 2.45 10.19
CA ALA A 50 8.25 3.86 10.35
C ALA A 50 6.77 4.14 10.01
N ILE A 51 6.28 3.63 8.89
CA ILE A 51 4.87 3.80 8.46
C ILE A 51 3.92 3.29 9.55
N ASN A 52 4.22 2.13 10.13
CA ASN A 52 3.36 1.46 11.10
C ASN A 52 3.41 2.09 12.51
N THR A 53 4.21 3.14 12.72
CA THR A 53 4.13 3.96 13.95
C THR A 53 2.93 4.92 13.94
N ALA A 54 2.37 5.22 12.76
CA ALA A 54 1.24 6.11 12.61
C ALA A 54 0.00 5.57 13.34
N SER A 55 -0.83 6.47 13.86
CA SER A 55 -2.12 6.08 14.44
C SER A 55 -2.99 5.43 13.37
N GLU A 56 -3.10 6.08 12.21
CA GLU A 56 -3.84 5.58 11.06
C GLU A 56 -2.99 5.56 9.79
N VAL A 57 -3.23 4.55 8.95
CA VAL A 57 -2.69 4.48 7.58
C VAL A 57 -3.85 4.44 6.61
N TRP A 58 -3.90 5.39 5.69
CA TRP A 58 -4.96 5.45 4.67
C TRP A 58 -4.37 5.16 3.29
N MET A 59 -4.90 4.11 2.67
CA MET A 59 -4.57 3.65 1.33
C MET A 59 -5.55 4.30 0.34
N VAL A 60 -5.09 5.22 -0.50
CA VAL A 60 -5.92 5.93 -1.47
C VAL A 60 -5.60 5.44 -2.88
N VAL A 61 -6.53 4.72 -3.50
CA VAL A 61 -6.26 3.97 -4.74
C VAL A 61 -7.40 4.15 -5.74
N ALA A 62 -7.06 4.45 -7.00
CA ALA A 62 -8.04 4.55 -8.08
C ALA A 62 -7.47 3.92 -9.36
N GLY A 63 -8.37 3.37 -10.17
CA GLY A 63 -8.05 2.79 -11.47
C GLY A 63 -7.94 1.27 -11.49
N GLU A 64 -8.39 0.68 -12.60
CA GLU A 64 -8.48 -0.78 -12.81
C GLU A 64 -7.11 -1.45 -12.76
N ASP A 65 -6.04 -0.77 -13.19
CA ASP A 65 -4.68 -1.31 -13.19
C ASP A 65 -4.14 -1.60 -11.78
N LYS A 66 -4.83 -1.13 -10.73
CA LYS A 66 -4.51 -1.41 -9.33
C LYS A 66 -5.28 -2.60 -8.75
N ALA A 67 -6.34 -3.06 -9.40
CA ALA A 67 -7.27 -4.02 -8.81
C ALA A 67 -6.60 -5.33 -8.38
N GLY A 68 -5.64 -5.82 -9.18
CA GLY A 68 -4.86 -7.00 -8.82
C GLY A 68 -4.03 -6.80 -7.54
N ALA A 69 -3.34 -5.66 -7.43
CA ALA A 69 -2.54 -5.33 -6.25
C ALA A 69 -3.40 -5.16 -4.99
N VAL A 70 -4.55 -4.48 -5.11
CA VAL A 70 -5.50 -4.29 -4.00
C VAL A 70 -6.06 -5.63 -3.54
N GLY A 71 -6.51 -6.48 -4.46
CA GLY A 71 -7.04 -7.80 -4.13
C GLY A 71 -6.03 -8.68 -3.40
N LEU A 72 -4.77 -8.71 -3.87
CA LEU A 72 -3.69 -9.46 -3.21
C LEU A 72 -3.38 -8.91 -1.81
N ALA A 73 -3.33 -7.58 -1.65
CA ALA A 73 -3.04 -6.95 -0.37
C ALA A 73 -4.13 -7.27 0.68
N LEU A 74 -5.40 -7.14 0.30
CA LEU A 74 -6.53 -7.43 1.18
C LEU A 74 -6.72 -8.93 1.47
N ALA A 75 -6.20 -9.81 0.61
CA ALA A 75 -6.14 -11.25 0.87
C ALA A 75 -5.04 -11.65 1.87
N GLY A 76 -4.26 -10.69 2.40
CA GLY A 76 -3.21 -10.96 3.39
C GLY A 76 -1.94 -11.57 2.80
N ALA A 77 -1.61 -11.24 1.55
CA ALA A 77 -0.36 -11.67 0.92
C ALA A 77 0.87 -11.19 1.70
N ASN A 78 2.00 -11.89 1.54
CA ASN A 78 3.26 -11.53 2.20
C ASN A 78 3.73 -10.13 1.76
N PRO A 79 4.02 -9.19 2.67
CA PRO A 79 4.45 -7.82 2.33
C PRO A 79 5.71 -7.76 1.45
N VAL A 80 6.59 -8.76 1.53
CA VAL A 80 7.77 -8.83 0.67
C VAL A 80 7.38 -8.95 -0.81
N GLN A 81 6.35 -9.75 -1.11
CA GLN A 81 5.82 -9.96 -2.46
C GLN A 81 4.80 -8.88 -2.84
N VAL A 82 4.04 -8.39 -1.86
CA VAL A 82 2.94 -7.44 -2.02
C VAL A 82 3.11 -6.32 -0.99
N PRO A 83 3.98 -5.33 -1.23
CA PRO A 83 4.28 -4.27 -0.25
C PRO A 83 3.05 -3.57 0.31
N ALA A 84 1.99 -3.39 -0.48
CA ALA A 84 0.72 -2.82 -0.07
C ALA A 84 -0.03 -3.61 1.03
N ALA A 85 0.35 -4.85 1.31
CA ALA A 85 -0.16 -5.64 2.44
C ALA A 85 0.53 -5.30 3.78
N GLY A 86 1.67 -4.61 3.74
CA GLY A 86 2.50 -4.32 4.92
C GLY A 86 2.07 -3.14 5.79
N PRO A 87 1.56 -2.03 5.22
CA PRO A 87 1.15 -0.88 6.01
C PRO A 87 0.00 -1.20 6.97
N ALA A 88 0.24 -0.95 8.26
CA ALA A 88 -0.68 -1.23 9.35
C ALA A 88 -0.64 -0.09 10.37
N GLY A 89 -1.68 0.75 10.40
CA GLY A 89 -1.80 1.78 11.43
C GLY A 89 -2.08 1.17 12.80
N ARG A 90 -1.62 1.82 13.87
CA ARG A 90 -1.78 1.31 15.25
C ARG A 90 -3.25 1.15 15.67
N SER A 91 -4.14 2.02 15.17
CA SER A 91 -5.58 1.93 15.43
C SER A 91 -6.40 1.57 14.19
N GLN A 92 -5.97 1.97 12.99
CA GLN A 92 -6.72 1.71 11.77
C GLN A 92 -5.84 1.68 10.51
N THR A 93 -6.16 0.75 9.60
CA THR A 93 -5.79 0.84 8.19
C THR A 93 -7.06 0.99 7.37
N LEU A 94 -7.22 2.13 6.68
CA LEU A 94 -8.39 2.45 5.88
C LEU A 94 -8.05 2.36 4.39
N TRP A 95 -8.87 1.66 3.62
CA TRP A 95 -8.77 1.58 2.17
C TRP A 95 -9.86 2.45 1.53
N LEU A 96 -9.45 3.54 0.90
CA LEU A 96 -10.30 4.45 0.15
C LEU A 96 -10.06 4.17 -1.34
N ILE A 97 -10.93 3.34 -1.93
CA ILE A 97 -10.76 2.79 -3.28
C ILE A 97 -11.95 3.11 -4.18
N ASP A 98 -11.70 3.39 -5.46
CA ASP A 98 -12.76 3.51 -6.47
C ASP A 98 -13.29 2.13 -6.90
N GLU A 99 -14.40 2.11 -7.63
CA GLU A 99 -15.03 0.86 -8.08
C GLU A 99 -14.10 0.03 -8.98
N ASN A 100 -13.30 0.70 -9.82
CA ASN A 100 -12.38 0.03 -10.73
C ASN A 100 -11.24 -0.69 -9.98
N ALA A 101 -10.63 -0.03 -9.00
CA ALA A 101 -9.61 -0.62 -8.14
C ALA A 101 -10.19 -1.69 -7.19
N ALA A 102 -11.49 -1.60 -6.87
CA ALA A 102 -12.19 -2.60 -6.06
C ALA A 102 -12.64 -3.84 -6.84
N SER A 103 -12.51 -3.87 -8.17
CA SER A 103 -13.10 -4.92 -9.03
C SER A 103 -12.64 -6.37 -8.75
N ARG A 104 -11.55 -6.55 -8.00
CA ARG A 104 -11.03 -7.86 -7.55
C ARG A 104 -11.05 -8.05 -6.03
N VAL A 105 -11.76 -7.19 -5.31
CA VAL A 105 -11.93 -7.28 -3.86
C VAL A 105 -13.20 -8.08 -3.56
N PRO A 106 -13.17 -9.08 -2.67
CA PRO A 106 -14.38 -9.78 -2.23
C PRO A 106 -15.41 -8.78 -1.70
N GLU A 107 -16.67 -8.86 -2.16
CA GLU A 107 -17.73 -7.91 -1.77
C GLU A 107 -17.92 -7.80 -0.25
N GLN A 108 -17.65 -8.88 0.47
CA GLN A 108 -17.71 -8.97 1.93
C GLN A 108 -16.76 -7.99 2.64
N LEU A 109 -15.68 -7.58 1.97
CA LEU A 109 -14.70 -6.62 2.48
C LEU A 109 -15.02 -5.18 2.08
N VAL A 110 -16.02 -4.97 1.20
CA VAL A 110 -16.37 -3.66 0.67
C VAL A 110 -17.53 -3.07 1.47
N ARG A 111 -17.22 -2.07 2.31
CA ARG A 111 -18.27 -1.20 2.87
C ARG A 111 -18.62 -0.14 1.84
N LYS A 112 -19.73 -0.32 1.12
CA LYS A 112 -20.28 0.75 0.27
C LYS A 112 -20.79 1.89 1.16
N GLY A 113 -20.48 3.13 0.78
CA GLY A 113 -21.12 4.31 1.38
C GLY A 113 -22.64 4.29 1.12
N PRO A 114 -23.43 5.16 1.77
CA PRO A 114 -24.83 5.30 1.41
C PRO A 114 -24.95 5.57 -0.09
N ALA A 115 -25.84 4.86 -0.78
CA ALA A 115 -26.08 5.08 -2.19
C ALA A 115 -26.42 6.56 -2.40
N SER A 116 -25.68 7.24 -3.27
CA SER A 116 -26.06 8.58 -3.71
C SER A 116 -27.38 8.45 -4.48
N SER A 117 -28.45 9.00 -3.90
CA SER A 117 -29.76 9.16 -4.51
C SER A 117 -29.72 10.06 -5.74
#